data_AF-A0A0F5LCD5-F1
#
_entry.id   AF-A0A0F5LCD5-F1
#
_cell.length_a   1.000
_cell.length_b   1.000
_cell.length_c   1.000
_cell.angle_alpha   90.00
_cell.angle_beta   90.00
_cell.angle_gamma   90.00
#
_symmetry.space_group_name_H-M   'P 1'
#
loop_
_entity.id
_entity.type
_entity.pdbx_description
1 polymer ?
#
loop_
_entity_poly.entity_id
_entity_poly.type
_entity_poly.pdbx_seq_one_letter_code
_entity_poly.pdbx_strand_id
1 'polypeptide(L)'
;MTVSASDTAARNAEFKQRFAAVLGDIQKSGAEDGEAMALIGSLAADLADTMQQLTWTAAKSNMTPQVYNDLLKVFEQRGNEYHQAGKTKHAYAIQALAMSLVAATLRSDPQMAAGEKMLDAVIDRSVSVYRTQSAKSRH
;
A
#
# COMPACT_ATOMS: atom_id res chain seq x y z
N MET A 1 1.38 22.90 18.64
CA MET A 1 0.93 21.90 19.63
C MET A 1 1.89 20.73 19.56
N THR A 2 2.66 20.46 20.62
CA THR A 2 3.60 19.33 20.67
C THR A 2 2.81 18.06 20.96
N VAL A 3 2.79 17.13 20.01
CA VAL A 3 2.24 15.78 20.23
C VAL A 3 3.10 15.10 21.29
N SER A 4 2.49 14.57 22.36
CA SER A 4 3.23 13.93 23.44
C SER A 4 3.77 12.57 22.99
N ALA A 5 4.90 12.13 23.54
CA ALA A 5 5.49 10.82 23.20
C ALA A 5 4.52 9.64 23.44
N SER A 6 3.62 9.76 24.43
CA SER A 6 2.53 8.82 24.70
C SER A 6 1.54 8.69 23.55
N ASP A 7 1.22 9.81 22.88
CA ASP A 7 0.24 9.85 21.80
C ASP A 7 0.80 9.20 20.53
N THR A 8 2.09 9.40 20.26
CA THR A 8 2.79 8.74 19.16
C THR A 8 2.87 7.23 19.38
N ALA A 9 3.18 6.79 20.61
CA ALA A 9 3.24 5.36 20.93
C ALA A 9 1.88 4.67 20.75
N ALA A 10 0.79 5.30 21.23
CA ALA A 10 -0.56 4.77 21.07
C ALA A 10 -0.98 4.67 19.59
N ARG A 11 -0.70 5.72 18.79
CA ARG A 11 -0.95 5.72 17.34
C ARG A 11 -0.17 4.63 16.61
N ASN A 12 1.11 4.44 16.95
CA ASN A 12 1.93 3.40 16.36
C ASN A 12 1.41 2.00 16.71
N ALA A 13 0.95 1.78 17.95
CA ALA A 13 0.35 0.52 18.36
C ALA A 13 -0.94 0.23 17.60
N GLU A 14 -1.82 1.22 17.47
CA GLU A 14 -3.04 1.10 16.68
C GLU A 14 -2.74 0.80 15.20
N PHE A 15 -1.79 1.52 14.61
CA PHE A 15 -1.36 1.26 13.24
C PHE A 15 -0.86 -0.17 13.08
N LYS A 16 0.00 -0.63 14.00
CA LYS A 16 0.55 -2.00 13.98
C LYS A 16 -0.54 -3.07 14.03
N GLN A 17 -1.57 -2.87 14.85
CA GLN A 17 -2.71 -3.78 14.92
C GLN A 17 -3.48 -3.81 13.59
N ARG A 18 -3.78 -2.65 13.00
CA ARG A 18 -4.49 -2.56 11.71
C ARG A 18 -3.65 -3.13 10.56
N PHE A 19 -2.34 -2.90 10.60
CA PHE A 19 -1.38 -3.42 9.63
C PHE A 19 -1.31 -4.94 9.67
N ALA A 20 -1.23 -5.54 10.86
CA ALA A 20 -1.27 -6.99 11.03
C ALA A 20 -2.58 -7.61 10.51
N ALA A 21 -3.71 -6.92 10.70
CA ALA A 21 -5.00 -7.38 10.16
C ALA A 21 -5.02 -7.39 8.62
N VAL A 22 -4.51 -6.34 7.97
CA VAL A 22 -4.42 -6.28 6.50
C VAL A 22 -3.45 -7.32 5.96
N LEU A 23 -2.29 -7.53 6.60
CA LEU A 23 -1.37 -8.59 6.21
C LEU A 23 -2.03 -9.97 6.33
N GLY A 24 -2.72 -10.24 7.44
CA GLY A 24 -3.43 -11.50 7.65
C GLY A 24 -4.57 -11.72 6.66
N ASP A 25 -5.26 -10.66 6.27
CA ASP A 25 -6.28 -10.70 5.23
C ASP A 25 -5.66 -10.99 3.86
N ILE A 26 -4.67 -10.21 3.42
CA ILE A 26 -3.95 -10.41 2.14
C ILE A 26 -3.38 -11.83 2.01
N GLN A 27 -2.84 -12.39 3.10
CA GLN A 27 -2.30 -13.75 3.07
C GLN A 27 -3.37 -14.83 2.88
N LYS A 28 -4.57 -14.60 3.38
CA LYS A 28 -5.69 -15.54 3.27
C LYS A 28 -6.44 -15.35 1.94
N SER A 29 -6.78 -14.11 1.62
CA SER A 29 -7.66 -13.77 0.50
C SER A 29 -6.90 -13.42 -0.78
N GLY A 30 -5.60 -13.14 -0.74
CA GLY A 30 -4.85 -12.68 -1.91
C GLY A 30 -4.79 -13.68 -3.07
N ALA A 31 -4.96 -14.98 -2.81
CA ALA A 31 -5.11 -15.99 -3.85
C ALA A 31 -6.56 -16.15 -4.34
N GLU A 32 -7.54 -15.74 -3.53
CA GLU A 32 -8.97 -15.95 -3.75
C GLU A 32 -9.65 -14.72 -4.39
N ASP A 33 -9.20 -13.51 -4.06
CA ASP A 33 -9.70 -12.24 -4.62
C ASP A 33 -8.74 -11.67 -5.67
N GLY A 34 -8.75 -12.32 -6.83
CA GLY A 34 -7.96 -11.87 -7.99
C GLY A 34 -8.29 -10.46 -8.47
N GLU A 35 -9.52 -9.98 -8.24
CA GLU A 35 -9.92 -8.62 -8.59
C GLU A 35 -9.28 -7.58 -7.67
N ALA A 36 -9.28 -7.82 -6.35
CA ALA A 36 -8.57 -6.95 -5.41
C ALA A 36 -7.07 -6.90 -5.71
N MET A 37 -6.46 -8.04 -6.04
CA MET A 37 -5.04 -8.08 -6.45
C MET A 37 -4.78 -7.36 -7.77
N ALA A 38 -5.69 -7.45 -8.74
CA ALA A 38 -5.58 -6.71 -9.99
C ALA A 38 -5.70 -5.20 -9.78
N LEU A 39 -6.58 -4.74 -8.89
CA LEU A 39 -6.69 -3.33 -8.51
C LEU A 39 -5.44 -2.83 -7.79
N ILE A 40 -4.88 -3.61 -6.86
CA ILE A 40 -3.59 -3.29 -6.22
C ILE A 40 -2.50 -3.18 -7.28
N GLY A 41 -2.40 -4.16 -8.17
CA GLY A 41 -1.36 -4.23 -9.20
C GLY A 41 -1.43 -3.06 -10.18
N SER A 42 -2.62 -2.71 -10.66
CA SER A 42 -2.82 -1.57 -11.57
C SER A 42 -2.48 -0.24 -10.93
N LEU A 43 -3.05 0.05 -9.74
CA LEU A 43 -2.77 1.31 -9.03
C LEU A 43 -1.28 1.44 -8.66
N ALA A 44 -0.67 0.37 -8.17
CA ALA A 44 0.75 0.37 -7.83
C ALA A 44 1.63 0.55 -9.07
N ALA A 45 1.27 -0.06 -10.20
CA ALA A 45 2.00 0.08 -11.45
C ALA A 45 1.95 1.53 -11.97
N ASP A 46 0.78 2.15 -11.98
CA ASP A 46 0.58 3.52 -12.44
C ASP A 46 1.37 4.53 -11.56
N LEU A 47 1.39 4.31 -10.24
CA LEU A 47 2.18 5.12 -9.31
C LEU A 47 3.68 4.93 -9.54
N ALA A 48 4.14 3.69 -9.71
CA ALA A 48 5.54 3.40 -10.03
C ALA A 48 5.96 4.05 -11.36
N ASP A 49 5.13 3.98 -12.39
CA ASP A 49 5.39 4.57 -13.71
C ASP A 49 5.47 6.10 -13.64
N THR A 50 4.58 6.73 -12.86
CA THR A 50 4.64 8.18 -12.59
C THR A 50 5.96 8.61 -11.96
N MET A 51 6.60 7.71 -11.19
CA MET A 51 7.90 7.92 -10.55
C MET A 51 9.07 7.33 -11.35
N GLN A 52 8.81 6.87 -12.57
CA GLN A 52 9.79 6.22 -13.45
C GLN A 52 10.48 5.00 -12.81
N GLN A 53 9.74 4.24 -11.99
CA GLN A 53 10.21 3.03 -11.33
C GLN A 53 9.50 1.80 -11.91
N LEU A 54 10.18 0.64 -11.81
CA LEU A 54 9.63 -0.62 -12.30
C LEU A 54 8.75 -1.33 -11.27
N THR A 55 8.93 -1.03 -9.98
CA THR A 55 8.24 -1.68 -8.86
C THR A 55 7.78 -0.66 -7.84
N TRP A 56 6.78 -1.02 -7.05
CA TRP A 56 6.28 -0.17 -5.97
C TRP A 56 7.35 0.01 -4.88
N THR A 57 8.09 -1.05 -4.55
CA THR A 57 9.20 -0.96 -3.59
C THR A 57 10.27 0.04 -4.04
N ALA A 58 10.61 0.05 -5.33
CA ALA A 58 11.54 1.02 -5.90
C ALA A 58 10.96 2.44 -5.91
N ALA A 59 9.67 2.59 -6.19
CA ALA A 59 8.96 3.87 -6.05
C ALA A 59 9.10 4.42 -4.63
N LYS A 60 8.69 3.66 -3.61
CA LYS A 60 8.80 4.06 -2.20
C LYS A 60 10.22 4.44 -1.78
N SER A 61 11.22 3.69 -2.23
CA SER A 61 12.62 3.92 -1.84
C SER A 61 13.21 5.20 -2.43
N ASN A 62 12.67 5.69 -3.55
CA ASN A 62 13.13 6.90 -4.23
C ASN A 62 12.20 8.11 -4.00
N MET A 63 11.09 7.96 -3.28
CA MET A 63 10.16 9.06 -2.98
C MET A 63 10.83 10.11 -2.08
N THR A 64 10.61 11.38 -2.41
CA THR A 64 10.95 12.47 -1.50
C THR A 64 9.93 12.56 -0.36
N PRO A 65 10.28 13.19 0.78
CA PRO A 65 9.31 13.42 1.86
C PRO A 65 8.07 14.20 1.42
N GLN A 66 8.21 15.10 0.44
CA GLN A 66 7.09 15.85 -0.11
C GLN A 66 6.14 14.92 -0.88
N VAL A 67 6.69 14.09 -1.78
CA VAL A 67 5.90 13.12 -2.55
C VAL A 67 5.21 12.13 -1.63
N TYR A 68 5.88 11.66 -0.58
CA TYR A 68 5.29 10.82 0.46
C TYR A 68 4.05 11.46 1.10
N ASN A 69 4.18 12.71 1.56
CA ASN A 69 3.08 13.41 2.24
C ASN A 69 1.90 13.69 1.30
N ASP A 70 2.18 14.06 0.05
CA ASP A 70 1.13 14.33 -0.94
C ASP A 70 0.40 13.04 -1.33
N LEU A 71 1.13 11.94 -1.50
CA LEU A 71 0.54 10.65 -1.81
C LEU A 71 -0.34 10.12 -0.66
N LEU A 72 0.06 10.32 0.60
CA LEU A 72 -0.79 9.97 1.74
C LEU A 72 -2.12 10.72 1.74
N LYS A 73 -2.13 12.02 1.43
CA LYS A 73 -3.37 12.81 1.32
C LYS A 73 -4.26 12.28 0.19
N VAL A 74 -3.66 11.94 -0.95
CA VAL A 74 -4.39 11.34 -2.08
C VAL A 74 -5.01 10.01 -1.67
N PHE A 75 -4.26 9.15 -0.96
CA PHE A 75 -4.78 7.87 -0.47
C PHE A 75 -5.92 8.06 0.53
N GLU A 76 -5.80 9.00 1.47
CA GLU A 76 -6.88 9.33 2.40
C GLU A 76 -8.14 9.78 1.65
N GLN A 77 -8.01 10.74 0.73
CA GLN A 77 -9.13 11.24 -0.06
C GLN A 77 -9.78 10.13 -0.89
N ARG A 78 -9.01 9.43 -1.72
CA ARG A 78 -9.51 8.39 -2.63
C ARG A 78 -10.08 7.19 -1.88
N GLY A 79 -9.41 6.78 -0.80
CA GLY A 79 -9.89 5.69 0.06
C GLY A 79 -11.27 6.01 0.65
N ASN A 80 -11.46 7.23 1.15
CA ASN A 80 -12.75 7.69 1.67
C ASN A 80 -13.82 7.79 0.58
N GLU A 81 -13.48 8.34 -0.60
CA GLU A 81 -14.38 8.40 -1.76
C GLU A 81 -14.85 6.99 -2.17
N TYR A 82 -13.94 6.03 -2.28
CA TYR A 82 -14.29 4.65 -2.64
C TYR A 82 -15.12 3.95 -1.56
N HIS A 83 -14.80 4.17 -0.28
CA HIS A 83 -15.58 3.62 0.82
C HIS A 83 -17.01 4.16 0.81
N GLN A 84 -17.19 5.48 0.66
CA GLN A 84 -18.52 6.11 0.58
C GLN A 84 -19.32 5.65 -0.65
N ALA A 85 -18.63 5.40 -1.76
CA ALA A 85 -19.24 4.88 -2.98
C ALA A 85 -19.52 3.36 -2.96
N GLY A 86 -19.25 2.66 -1.84
CA GLY A 86 -19.42 1.21 -1.73
C GLY A 86 -18.41 0.39 -2.55
N LYS A 87 -17.35 1.01 -3.06
CA LYS A 87 -16.29 0.37 -3.86
C LYS A 87 -15.24 -0.23 -2.94
N THR A 88 -15.64 -1.23 -2.16
CA THR A 88 -14.83 -1.86 -1.09
C THR A 88 -13.47 -2.34 -1.57
N LYS A 89 -13.38 -2.99 -2.74
CA LYS A 89 -12.10 -3.48 -3.29
C LYS A 89 -11.15 -2.35 -3.69
N HIS A 90 -11.68 -1.22 -4.17
CA HIS A 90 -10.85 -0.05 -4.50
C HIS A 90 -10.35 0.62 -3.22
N ALA A 91 -11.22 0.77 -2.22
CA ALA A 91 -10.82 1.28 -0.91
C ALA A 91 -9.74 0.39 -0.27
N TYR A 92 -9.89 -0.93 -0.38
CA TYR A 92 -8.91 -1.90 0.09
C TYR A 92 -7.56 -1.79 -0.62
N ALA A 93 -7.56 -1.64 -1.95
CA ALA A 93 -6.32 -1.46 -2.70
C ALA A 93 -5.57 -0.20 -2.25
N ILE A 94 -6.27 0.91 -2.06
CA ILE A 94 -5.70 2.15 -1.52
C ILE A 94 -5.19 1.95 -0.09
N GLN A 95 -5.95 1.24 0.77
CA GLN A 95 -5.53 0.93 2.14
C GLN A 95 -4.23 0.11 2.17
N ALA A 96 -4.10 -0.91 1.32
CA ALA A 96 -2.88 -1.71 1.22
C ALA A 96 -1.66 -0.86 0.83
N LEU A 97 -1.80 0.01 -0.17
CA LEU A 97 -0.73 0.91 -0.60
C LEU A 97 -0.36 1.94 0.48
N ALA A 98 -1.36 2.54 1.14
CA ALA A 98 -1.14 3.47 2.23
C ALA A 98 -0.43 2.82 3.42
N MET A 99 -0.84 1.60 3.79
CA MET A 99 -0.20 0.83 4.85
C MET A 99 1.24 0.46 4.54
N SER A 100 1.53 0.05 3.30
CA SER A 100 2.90 -0.17 2.83
C SER A 100 3.75 1.09 2.92
N LEU A 101 3.18 2.27 2.61
CA LEU A 101 3.87 3.55 2.67
C LEU A 101 4.16 3.98 4.11
N VAL A 102 3.18 3.89 5.02
CA VAL A 102 3.38 4.23 6.44
C VAL A 102 4.33 3.27 7.13
N ALA A 103 4.24 1.96 6.86
CA ALA A 103 5.12 0.95 7.45
C ALA A 103 6.61 1.22 7.16
N ALA A 104 6.94 1.81 6.01
CA ALA A 104 8.30 2.22 5.65
C ALA A 104 8.93 3.22 6.66
N THR A 105 8.10 4.01 7.35
CA THR A 105 8.56 4.98 8.36
C THR A 105 8.76 4.36 9.74
N LEU A 106 8.29 3.13 9.95
CA LEU A 106 8.33 2.42 11.23
C LEU A 106 9.34 1.27 11.25
N ARG A 107 10.30 1.25 10.31
CA ARG A 107 11.31 0.18 10.15
C ARG A 107 12.23 -0.03 11.36
N SER A 108 12.26 0.91 12.31
CA SER A 108 12.95 0.71 13.59
C SER A 108 12.32 -0.39 14.44
N ASP A 109 11.04 -0.72 14.22
CA ASP A 109 10.39 -1.91 14.78
C ASP A 109 10.62 -3.11 13.84
N PRO A 110 11.31 -4.18 14.29
CA PRO A 110 11.61 -5.34 13.46
C PRO A 110 10.37 -6.05 12.90
N GLN A 111 9.24 -6.05 13.63
CA GLN A 111 8.00 -6.65 13.15
C GLN A 111 7.38 -5.82 12.02
N MET A 112 7.48 -4.49 12.12
CA MET A 112 7.06 -3.59 11.04
C MET A 112 7.93 -3.75 9.80
N ALA A 113 9.26 -3.82 9.97
CA ALA A 113 10.17 -4.03 8.85
C ALA A 113 9.92 -5.38 8.13
N ALA A 114 9.64 -6.45 8.88
CA ALA A 114 9.33 -7.75 8.30
C ALA A 114 7.98 -7.73 7.57
N GLY A 115 6.93 -7.20 8.21
CA GLY A 115 5.61 -7.14 7.61
C GLY A 115 5.54 -6.20 6.41
N GLU A 116 6.28 -5.07 6.42
CA GLU A 116 6.40 -4.19 5.26
C GLU A 116 6.94 -4.95 4.05
N LYS A 117 8.05 -5.68 4.22
CA LYS A 117 8.64 -6.49 3.14
C LYS A 117 7.65 -7.51 2.58
N MET A 118 6.83 -8.12 3.44
CA MET A 118 5.81 -9.08 3.02
C MET A 118 4.72 -8.41 2.19
N LEU A 119 4.22 -7.26 2.64
CA LEU A 119 3.21 -6.50 1.91
C LEU A 119 3.76 -5.99 0.56
N ASP A 120 4.99 -5.48 0.56
CA ASP A 120 5.67 -5.00 -0.63
C ASP A 120 5.87 -6.10 -1.67
N ALA A 121 6.26 -7.30 -1.23
CA ALA A 121 6.40 -8.45 -2.12
C ALA A 121 5.07 -8.84 -2.78
N VAL A 122 3.95 -8.74 -2.05
CA VAL A 122 2.62 -8.98 -2.62
C VAL A 122 2.27 -7.90 -3.64
N ILE A 123 2.48 -6.63 -3.31
CA ILE A 123 2.18 -5.51 -4.23
C ILE A 123 3.03 -5.62 -5.50
N ASP A 124 4.33 -5.85 -5.39
CA ASP A 124 5.24 -5.98 -6.54
C ASP A 124 4.91 -7.19 -7.40
N ARG A 125 4.47 -8.30 -6.79
CA ARG A 125 3.94 -9.45 -7.55
C ARG A 125 2.70 -9.06 -8.33
N SER A 126 1.75 -8.35 -7.72
CA SER A 126 0.54 -7.87 -8.40
C SER A 126 0.86 -6.89 -9.53
N VAL A 127 1.85 -6.00 -9.35
CA VAL A 127 2.37 -5.12 -10.41
C VAL A 127 2.90 -5.95 -11.59
N SER A 128 3.72 -6.96 -11.32
CA SER A 128 4.29 -7.83 -12.36
C SER A 128 3.19 -8.58 -13.15
N VAL A 129 2.19 -9.11 -12.43
CA VAL A 129 1.03 -9.77 -13.05
C VAL A 129 0.24 -8.79 -13.93
N TYR A 130 -0.08 -7.60 -13.42
CA TYR A 130 -0.80 -6.57 -14.18
C TYR A 130 -0.05 -6.16 -15.45
N ARG A 131 1.25 -5.89 -15.35
CA ARG A 131 2.10 -5.52 -16.50
C ARG A 131 2.14 -6.63 -17.54
N THR A 132 2.27 -7.88 -17.11
CA THR A 132 2.27 -9.05 -18.01
C THR A 132 0.94 -9.20 -18.75
N GLN A 133 -0.19 -9.00 -18.05
CA GLN A 133 -1.51 -9.06 -18.68
C GLN A 133 -1.73 -7.89 -19.65
N SER A 134 -1.37 -6.66 -19.23
CA SER A 134 -1.50 -5.46 -20.05
C SER A 134 -0.66 -5.51 -21.34
N ALA A 135 0.53 -6.12 -21.28
CA ALA A 135 1.35 -6.37 -22.46
C ALA A 135 0.69 -7.37 -23.44
N LYS A 136 0.06 -8.44 -22.93
CA LYS A 136 -0.65 -9.43 -23.75
C LYS A 136 -1.87 -8.84 -24.47
N SER A 137 -2.60 -7.93 -23.84
CA SER A 137 -3.78 -7.29 -24.44
C SER A 137 -3.46 -6.24 -25.51
N ARG A 138 -2.19 -5.87 -25.70
CA ARG A 138 -1.73 -4.91 -26.74
C ARG A 138 -1.26 -5.60 -28.03
N HIS A 139 -1.26 -6.92 -28.07
CA HIS A 139 -0.95 -7.75 -29.23
C HIS A 139 -2.20 -8.45 -29.74
#